data_AF-A0A7N2LDD9-F1
#
_entry.id   AF-A0A7N2LDD9-F1
#
_cell.length_a   1.000
_cell.length_b   1.000
_cell.length_c   1.000
_cell.angle_alpha   90.00
_cell.angle_beta   90.00
_cell.angle_gamma   90.00
#
_symmetry.space_group_name_H-M   'P 1'
#
loop_
_entity.id
_entity.type
_entity.pdbx_description
1 polymer ?
#
loop_
_entity_poly.entity_id
_entity_poly.type
_entity_poly.pdbx_seq_one_letter_code
_entity_poly.pdbx_strand_id
1 'polypeptide(L)'
;MAQDYVGSNNINLLQPNGQFGTCNYGGKDHASARYVYTWLSPITRFLFHKDDDDILDYLNEDGQSIEPTWYMPIIPTVLVNGSEGIGTGWSSYVPNYNQRDIIANIRRLLNGDATEPMDPWYKWFKGTIEKTAAKEGGNSYTICGTIEEVNESTLRITELPIHRWTQDYKEFLESISSSNKECKDPFIEDFDMNCDDVTVEFDVFLTRELD
;
A
#
# COMPACT_ATOMS: atom_id res chain seq x y z
N MET A 1 -10.86 3.99 0.39
CA MET A 1 -11.51 3.76 1.69
C MET A 1 -11.86 2.31 1.96
N ALA A 2 -12.42 1.57 0.98
CA ALA A 2 -12.80 0.17 1.17
C ALA A 2 -11.73 -0.86 0.76
N GLN A 3 -10.87 -0.50 -0.21
CA GLN A 3 -9.79 -1.35 -0.73
C GLN A 3 -8.86 -1.86 0.37
N ASP A 4 -8.48 -3.14 0.28
CA ASP A 4 -7.70 -3.87 1.29
C ASP A 4 -6.57 -4.74 0.72
N TYR A 5 -6.24 -4.59 -0.57
CA TYR A 5 -5.09 -5.24 -1.20
C TYR A 5 -3.74 -4.65 -0.72
N VAL A 6 -2.64 -5.38 -0.93
CA VAL A 6 -1.28 -4.98 -0.52
C VAL A 6 -0.92 -3.59 -1.07
N GLY A 7 -0.47 -2.69 -0.20
CA GLY A 7 -0.11 -1.31 -0.57
C GLY A 7 -1.27 -0.31 -0.60
N SER A 8 -2.49 -0.74 -0.27
CA SER A 8 -3.66 0.15 -0.07
C SER A 8 -3.82 0.57 1.41
N ASN A 9 -4.94 0.25 2.06
CA ASN A 9 -5.21 0.65 3.45
C ASN A 9 -4.75 -0.44 4.44
N ASN A 10 -3.94 -0.09 5.44
CA ASN A 10 -3.67 -1.00 6.57
C ASN A 10 -4.96 -1.30 7.35
N ILE A 11 -5.83 -0.29 7.50
CA ILE A 11 -7.17 -0.44 8.06
C ILE A 11 -8.19 0.24 7.13
N ASN A 12 -8.92 -0.54 6.35
CA ASN A 12 -10.04 -0.07 5.56
C ASN A 12 -11.23 0.26 6.47
N LEU A 13 -11.69 1.51 6.41
CA LEU A 13 -12.84 2.01 7.20
C LEU A 13 -14.19 1.52 6.64
N LEU A 14 -14.17 1.02 5.41
CA LEU A 14 -15.30 0.53 4.67
C LEU A 14 -15.03 -0.92 4.23
N GLN A 15 -16.07 -1.75 4.19
CA GLN A 15 -15.95 -3.16 3.78
C GLN A 15 -16.10 -3.29 2.26
N PRO A 16 -15.15 -3.94 1.56
CA PRO A 16 -15.22 -4.12 0.11
C PRO A 16 -16.10 -5.32 -0.27
N ASN A 17 -17.43 -5.17 -0.34
CA ASN A 17 -18.31 -6.24 -0.79
C ASN A 17 -18.56 -6.17 -2.30
N GLY A 18 -17.84 -7.00 -3.04
CA GLY A 18 -17.78 -6.98 -4.50
C GLY A 18 -16.35 -6.68 -4.97
N GLN A 19 -16.18 -6.41 -6.26
CA GLN A 19 -14.86 -6.12 -6.82
C GLN A 19 -14.47 -4.65 -6.62
N PHE A 20 -13.70 -4.34 -5.58
CA PHE A 20 -13.17 -2.99 -5.28
C PHE A 20 -11.80 -2.72 -5.90
N GLY A 21 -11.33 -3.64 -6.75
CA GLY A 21 -10.04 -3.62 -7.40
C GLY A 21 -8.98 -4.34 -6.59
N THR A 22 -7.90 -4.72 -7.26
CA THR A 22 -6.87 -5.63 -6.76
C THR A 22 -5.48 -5.01 -6.87
N CYS A 23 -4.46 -5.70 -6.34
CA CYS A 23 -3.06 -5.30 -6.55
C CYS A 23 -2.60 -5.45 -8.01
N ASN A 24 -3.34 -6.18 -8.86
CA ASN A 24 -2.97 -6.39 -10.25
C ASN A 24 -2.94 -5.08 -11.05
N TYR A 25 -3.86 -4.15 -10.75
CA TYR A 25 -3.98 -2.86 -11.42
C TYR A 25 -3.96 -1.67 -10.44
N GLY A 26 -3.55 -1.89 -9.20
CA GLY A 26 -3.59 -0.86 -8.15
C GLY A 26 -5.00 -0.31 -7.93
N GLY A 27 -6.01 -1.18 -7.96
CA GLY A 27 -7.41 -0.82 -7.71
C GLY A 27 -8.17 -0.22 -8.91
N LYS A 28 -7.54 -0.06 -10.08
CA LYS A 28 -8.18 0.49 -11.28
C LYS A 28 -9.15 -0.49 -11.96
N ASP A 29 -9.06 -1.75 -11.60
CA ASP A 29 -9.89 -2.88 -12.02
C ASP A 29 -11.16 -3.07 -11.17
N HIS A 30 -11.52 -2.06 -10.36
CA HIS A 30 -12.78 -2.08 -9.61
C HIS A 30 -14.00 -2.14 -10.54
N ALA A 31 -15.05 -2.82 -10.08
CA ALA A 31 -16.31 -2.85 -10.79
C ALA A 31 -17.07 -1.52 -10.68
N SER A 32 -18.04 -1.32 -11.58
CA SER A 32 -18.91 -0.15 -11.56
C SER A 32 -19.62 -0.01 -10.21
N ALA A 33 -19.71 1.23 -9.69
CA ALA A 33 -20.29 1.55 -8.37
C ALA A 33 -21.70 0.95 -8.14
N ARG A 34 -22.49 0.73 -9.20
CA ARG A 34 -23.83 0.12 -9.12
C ARG A 34 -23.84 -1.38 -8.80
N TYR A 35 -22.70 -2.06 -8.89
CA TYR A 35 -22.55 -3.51 -8.68
C TYR A 35 -21.69 -3.86 -7.47
N VAL A 36 -21.25 -2.86 -6.70
CA VAL A 36 -20.47 -3.05 -5.48
C VAL A 36 -21.20 -2.47 -4.29
N TYR A 37 -20.98 -3.05 -3.12
CA TYR A 37 -21.64 -2.67 -1.88
C TYR A 37 -20.59 -2.40 -0.81
N THR A 38 -20.92 -1.50 0.11
CA THR A 38 -20.05 -1.20 1.25
C THR A 38 -20.89 -0.84 2.47
N TRP A 39 -20.31 -1.07 3.63
CA TRP A 39 -20.80 -0.58 4.92
C TRP A 39 -19.60 -0.24 5.80
N LEU A 40 -19.85 0.40 6.94
CA LEU A 40 -18.79 0.69 7.91
C LEU A 40 -18.14 -0.61 8.37
N SER A 41 -16.82 -0.68 8.28
CA SER A 41 -16.07 -1.74 8.93
C SER A 41 -16.34 -1.69 10.44
N PRO A 42 -16.48 -2.83 11.13
CA PRO A 42 -16.73 -2.84 12.57
C PRO A 42 -15.69 -2.02 13.37
N ILE A 43 -14.45 -1.99 12.87
CA ILE A 43 -13.35 -1.20 13.48
C ILE A 43 -13.57 0.30 13.38
N THR A 44 -14.37 0.80 12.44
CA THR A 44 -14.52 2.24 12.20
C THR A 44 -15.14 2.95 13.37
N ARG A 45 -16.21 2.42 13.98
CA ARG A 45 -16.80 3.03 15.20
C ARG A 45 -16.04 2.73 16.48
N PHE A 46 -15.08 1.80 16.42
CA PHE A 46 -14.08 1.66 17.47
C PHE A 46 -13.00 2.74 17.37
N LEU A 47 -12.59 3.09 16.15
CA LEU A 47 -11.61 4.15 15.88
C LEU A 47 -12.18 5.54 16.12
N PHE A 48 -13.41 5.78 15.66
CA PHE A 48 -14.14 7.05 15.79
C PHE A 48 -15.29 6.84 16.77
N HIS A 49 -15.00 7.07 18.05
CA HIS A 49 -15.94 6.75 19.12
C HIS A 49 -17.17 7.66 19.00
N LYS A 50 -18.37 7.06 19.04
CA LYS A 50 -19.63 7.80 18.83
C LYS A 50 -19.86 8.93 19.85
N ASP A 51 -19.30 8.81 21.06
CA ASP A 51 -19.47 9.81 22.12
C ASP A 51 -18.63 11.07 21.82
N ASP A 52 -17.64 10.98 20.93
CA ASP A 52 -16.87 12.14 20.47
C ASP A 52 -17.65 12.93 19.40
N ASP A 53 -18.67 12.35 18.75
CA ASP A 53 -19.43 13.02 17.68
C ASP A 53 -20.03 14.35 18.20
N ASP A 54 -20.60 14.39 19.41
CA ASP A 54 -21.29 15.57 19.97
C ASP A 54 -20.34 16.74 20.32
N ILE A 55 -19.03 16.52 20.37
CA ILE A 55 -18.02 17.56 20.72
C ILE A 55 -17.23 18.05 19.51
N LEU A 56 -17.56 17.59 18.29
CA LEU A 56 -16.92 18.04 17.06
C LEU A 56 -17.52 19.37 16.57
N ASP A 57 -16.70 20.11 15.82
CA ASP A 57 -17.11 21.35 15.16
C ASP A 57 -17.70 21.03 13.78
N TYR A 58 -19.02 21.03 13.69
CA TYR A 58 -19.78 20.72 12.47
C TYR A 58 -19.93 21.93 11.55
N LEU A 59 -19.62 21.73 10.28
CA LEU A 59 -19.78 22.77 9.26
C LEU A 59 -21.25 22.93 8.87
N ASN A 60 -21.58 24.12 8.35
CA ASN A 60 -22.91 24.45 7.86
C ASN A 60 -22.84 24.88 6.40
N GLU A 61 -23.62 24.24 5.53
CA GLU A 61 -23.77 24.57 4.12
C GLU A 61 -25.26 24.76 3.82
N ASP A 62 -25.64 25.95 3.33
CA ASP A 62 -27.03 26.34 3.02
C ASP A 62 -28.04 26.08 4.16
N GLY A 63 -27.61 26.26 5.42
CA GLY A 63 -28.44 26.05 6.61
C GLY A 63 -28.50 24.60 7.08
N GLN A 64 -27.88 23.67 6.35
CA GLN A 64 -27.77 22.25 6.71
C GLN A 64 -26.44 21.95 7.39
N SER A 65 -26.49 21.23 8.52
CA SER A 65 -25.29 20.68 9.15
C SER A 65 -24.73 19.53 8.30
N ILE A 66 -23.43 19.57 7.97
CA ILE A 66 -22.75 18.57 7.13
C ILE A 66 -21.69 17.79 7.95
N GLU A 67 -20.51 17.48 7.41
CA GLU A 67 -19.40 16.88 8.16
C GLU A 67 -18.72 17.88 9.12
N PRO A 68 -18.01 17.37 10.15
CA PRO A 68 -17.15 18.21 10.97
C PRO A 68 -15.86 18.58 10.26
N THR A 69 -15.20 19.65 10.73
CA THR A 69 -13.91 20.11 10.19
C THR A 69 -12.86 18.99 10.19
N TRP A 70 -12.89 18.14 11.21
CA TRP A 70 -12.20 16.84 11.25
C TRP A 70 -12.84 15.95 12.32
N TYR A 71 -12.67 14.63 12.16
CA TYR A 71 -12.99 13.67 13.21
C TYR A 71 -11.81 13.47 14.16
N MET A 72 -12.09 12.92 15.36
CA MET A 72 -11.07 12.66 16.37
C MET A 72 -10.90 11.14 16.62
N PRO A 73 -10.12 10.43 15.78
CA PRO A 73 -9.90 9.01 16.01
C PRO A 73 -9.00 8.75 17.23
N ILE A 74 -9.20 7.60 17.89
CA ILE A 74 -8.40 7.20 19.08
C ILE A 74 -6.91 6.93 18.77
N ILE A 75 -6.55 6.77 17.49
CA ILE A 75 -5.18 6.68 16.98
C ILE A 75 -5.05 7.54 15.72
N PRO A 76 -3.86 8.09 15.39
CA PRO A 76 -3.65 8.92 14.21
C PRO A 76 -3.78 8.10 12.91
N THR A 77 -4.98 8.08 12.33
CA THR A 77 -5.29 7.30 11.12
C THR A 77 -4.48 7.73 9.89
N VAL A 78 -4.00 8.98 9.85
CA VAL A 78 -3.08 9.48 8.83
C VAL A 78 -1.75 8.70 8.78
N LEU A 79 -1.28 8.18 9.93
CA LEU A 79 -0.11 7.31 9.96
C LEU A 79 -0.47 5.86 9.62
N VAL A 80 -1.67 5.41 10.02
CA VAL A 80 -2.11 4.03 9.76
C VAL A 80 -2.24 3.77 8.26
N ASN A 81 -2.98 4.60 7.55
CA ASN A 81 -3.30 4.41 6.13
C ASN A 81 -2.47 5.28 5.19
N GLY A 82 -1.52 6.05 5.74
CA GLY A 82 -0.77 7.03 4.97
C GLY A 82 -1.65 8.16 4.42
N SER A 83 -1.03 8.97 3.56
CA SER A 83 -1.71 10.00 2.77
C SER A 83 -0.86 10.37 1.57
N GLU A 84 -1.47 10.57 0.42
CA GLU A 84 -0.81 11.11 -0.76
C GLU A 84 -1.69 12.22 -1.34
N GLY A 85 -1.09 13.35 -1.67
CA GLY A 85 -1.83 14.48 -2.23
C GLY A 85 -0.93 15.49 -2.92
N ILE A 86 -1.40 16.03 -4.04
CA ILE A 86 -0.73 17.08 -4.80
C ILE A 86 -1.71 18.23 -4.93
N GLY A 87 -1.30 19.40 -4.46
CA GLY A 87 -2.01 20.66 -4.63
C GLY A 87 -1.18 21.65 -5.44
N THR A 88 -1.69 22.88 -5.58
CA THR A 88 -0.95 23.96 -6.25
C THR A 88 0.12 24.49 -5.31
N GLY A 89 1.39 24.18 -5.58
CA GLY A 89 2.56 24.68 -4.82
C GLY A 89 3.05 23.77 -3.69
N TRP A 90 2.26 22.74 -3.32
CA TRP A 90 2.62 21.79 -2.26
C TRP A 90 2.24 20.36 -2.67
N SER A 91 3.00 19.39 -2.14
CA SER A 91 2.64 17.97 -2.15
C SER A 91 2.84 17.38 -0.76
N SER A 92 2.14 16.29 -0.48
CA SER A 92 2.24 15.54 0.77
C SER A 92 2.33 14.05 0.45
N TYR A 93 3.23 13.37 1.15
CA TYR A 93 3.33 11.92 1.14
C TYR A 93 3.65 11.42 2.55
N VAL A 94 2.79 10.54 3.06
CA VAL A 94 2.96 9.84 4.33
C VAL A 94 2.78 8.35 4.03
N PRO A 95 3.79 7.50 4.31
CA PRO A 95 3.63 6.06 4.11
C PRO A 95 2.75 5.45 5.20
N ASN A 96 2.36 4.20 5.01
CA ASN A 96 1.61 3.47 6.02
C ASN A 96 2.55 3.03 7.16
N TYR A 97 2.00 2.98 8.38
CA TYR A 97 2.69 2.48 9.57
C TYR A 97 1.85 1.40 10.27
N ASN A 98 2.53 0.57 11.05
CA ASN A 98 1.90 -0.47 11.83
C ASN A 98 1.09 0.14 12.98
N GLN A 99 -0.21 -0.15 13.02
CA GLN A 99 -1.11 0.34 14.07
C GLN A 99 -0.65 -0.08 15.48
N ARG A 100 0.08 -1.20 15.64
CA ARG A 100 0.57 -1.64 16.94
C ARG A 100 1.69 -0.74 17.47
N ASP A 101 2.57 -0.27 16.60
CA ASP A 101 3.68 0.62 16.97
C ASP A 101 3.14 2.02 17.32
N ILE A 102 2.14 2.48 16.56
CA ILE A 102 1.39 3.71 16.86
C ILE A 102 0.75 3.62 18.25
N ILE A 103 0.03 2.53 18.54
CA ILE A 103 -0.62 2.32 19.85
C ILE A 103 0.41 2.25 20.98
N ALA A 104 1.56 1.60 20.76
CA ALA A 104 2.64 1.54 21.74
C ALA A 104 3.19 2.94 22.05
N ASN A 105 3.39 3.78 21.03
CA ASN A 105 3.84 5.16 21.20
C ASN A 105 2.81 6.06 21.88
N ILE A 106 1.52 5.90 21.60
CA ILE A 106 0.47 6.61 22.34
C ILE A 106 0.50 6.24 23.82
N ARG A 107 0.64 4.94 24.14
CA ARG A 107 0.75 4.48 25.54
C ARG A 107 1.97 5.04 26.25
N ARG A 108 3.13 5.13 25.57
CA ARG A 108 4.34 5.78 26.08
C ARG A 108 4.07 7.25 26.42
N LEU A 109 3.47 8.01 25.51
CA LEU A 109 3.11 9.41 25.74
C LEU A 109 2.16 9.59 26.93
N LEU A 110 1.15 8.72 27.06
CA LEU A 110 0.22 8.74 28.20
C LEU A 110 0.92 8.46 29.54
N ASN A 111 2.01 7.70 29.54
CA ASN A 111 2.84 7.43 30.72
C ASN A 111 3.93 8.49 30.96
N GLY A 112 4.06 9.48 30.07
CA GLY A 112 5.12 10.51 30.14
C GLY A 112 6.48 10.05 29.59
N ASP A 113 6.53 8.92 28.89
CA ASP A 113 7.74 8.41 28.25
C ASP A 113 7.93 9.04 26.86
N ALA A 114 9.19 9.06 26.39
CA ALA A 114 9.49 9.42 25.01
C ALA A 114 8.98 8.35 24.02
N THR A 115 8.57 8.79 22.83
CA THR A 115 8.22 7.88 21.74
C THR A 115 9.45 7.21 21.16
N GLU A 116 9.24 6.03 20.57
CA GLU A 116 10.23 5.32 19.77
C GLU A 116 10.04 5.62 18.28
N PRO A 117 11.13 5.69 17.49
CA PRO A 117 11.03 5.78 16.04
C PRO A 117 10.22 4.62 15.48
N MET A 118 9.37 4.91 14.49
CA MET A 118 8.61 3.91 13.74
C MET A 118 9.15 3.89 12.31
N ASP A 119 9.14 2.71 11.69
CA ASP A 119 9.47 2.54 10.28
C ASP A 119 8.20 2.18 9.49
N PRO A 120 8.13 2.54 8.19
CA PRO A 120 6.98 2.23 7.36
C PRO A 120 6.66 0.74 7.34
N TRP A 121 5.37 0.43 7.29
CA TRP A 121 4.86 -0.93 7.31
C TRP A 121 3.53 -1.02 6.57
N TYR A 122 3.42 -2.03 5.71
CA TYR A 122 2.24 -2.28 4.91
C TYR A 122 1.64 -3.64 5.24
N LYS A 123 0.33 -3.66 5.49
CA LYS A 123 -0.40 -4.89 5.78
C LYS A 123 -0.27 -5.89 4.62
N TRP A 124 0.05 -7.13 4.98
CA TRP A 124 0.23 -8.28 4.08
C TRP A 124 1.44 -8.25 3.14
N PHE A 125 2.23 -7.17 3.14
CA PHE A 125 3.48 -7.12 2.39
C PHE A 125 4.53 -8.07 3.00
N LYS A 126 5.14 -8.90 2.15
CA LYS A 126 6.12 -9.93 2.53
C LYS A 126 7.56 -9.55 2.22
N GLY A 127 7.77 -8.49 1.45
CA GLY A 127 9.09 -7.98 1.09
C GLY A 127 9.76 -7.22 2.25
N THR A 128 10.86 -6.55 1.96
CA THR A 128 11.64 -5.80 2.96
C THR A 128 11.50 -4.30 2.78
N ILE A 129 11.50 -3.58 3.91
CA ILE A 129 11.54 -2.11 3.95
C ILE A 129 12.78 -1.74 4.74
N GLU A 130 13.82 -1.29 4.04
CA GLU A 130 15.12 -1.03 4.63
C GLU A 130 15.43 0.47 4.66
N LYS A 131 15.98 0.92 5.78
CA LYS A 131 16.39 2.30 5.98
C LYS A 131 17.71 2.55 5.26
N THR A 132 17.71 3.39 4.23
CA THR A 132 18.88 3.54 3.35
C THR A 132 19.72 4.78 3.59
N ALA A 133 19.14 5.86 4.10
CA ALA A 133 19.90 7.05 4.48
C ALA A 133 19.15 7.90 5.50
N ALA A 134 19.88 8.47 6.46
CA ALA A 134 19.38 9.58 7.26
C ALA A 134 19.77 10.89 6.56
N LYS A 135 18.77 11.68 6.14
CA LYS A 135 18.94 13.03 5.61
C LYS A 135 18.52 14.04 6.68
N GLU A 136 18.93 15.31 6.52
CA GLU A 136 18.49 16.41 7.42
C GLU A 136 16.96 16.51 7.54
N GLY A 137 16.22 16.10 6.50
CA GLY A 137 14.76 16.07 6.48
C GLY A 137 14.11 14.75 6.94
N GLY A 138 14.88 13.79 7.47
CA GLY A 138 14.37 12.50 7.92
C GLY A 138 14.99 11.30 7.21
N ASN A 139 14.34 10.14 7.35
CA ASN A 139 14.89 8.87 6.85
C ASN A 139 14.40 8.57 5.42
N SER A 140 15.29 8.01 4.61
CA SER A 140 14.98 7.39 3.32
C SER A 140 14.82 5.89 3.50
N TYR A 141 13.90 5.30 2.76
CA TYR A 141 13.63 3.87 2.77
C TYR A 141 13.69 3.30 1.35
N THR A 142 14.18 2.07 1.23
CA THR A 142 14.10 1.27 0.02
C THR A 142 13.18 0.10 0.29
N ILE A 143 12.20 -0.08 -0.59
CA ILE A 143 11.21 -1.16 -0.52
C ILE A 143 11.59 -2.20 -1.57
N CYS A 144 11.87 -3.42 -1.13
CA CYS A 144 12.28 -4.52 -1.99
C CYS A 144 11.21 -5.60 -2.02
N GLY A 145 10.93 -6.12 -3.21
CA GLY A 145 10.17 -7.35 -3.38
C GLY A 145 10.97 -8.57 -2.95
N THR A 146 10.48 -9.76 -3.27
CA THR A 146 11.14 -11.03 -2.94
C THR A 146 11.40 -11.81 -4.22
N ILE A 147 12.64 -12.26 -4.38
CA ILE A 147 13.11 -13.07 -5.50
C ILE A 147 13.93 -14.24 -4.96
N GLU A 148 13.70 -15.43 -5.52
CA GLU A 148 14.32 -16.69 -5.13
C GLU A 148 14.97 -17.34 -6.35
N GLU A 149 16.18 -17.89 -6.19
CA GLU A 149 16.80 -18.70 -7.24
C GLU A 149 16.23 -20.12 -7.20
N VAL A 150 15.52 -20.52 -8.26
CA VAL A 150 14.95 -21.88 -8.37
C VAL A 150 15.99 -22.85 -8.94
N ASN A 151 16.74 -22.40 -9.95
CA ASN A 151 17.87 -23.10 -10.56
C ASN A 151 18.76 -22.08 -11.31
N GLU A 152 19.87 -22.55 -11.88
CA GLU A 152 20.88 -21.74 -12.61
C GLU A 152 20.31 -20.85 -13.73
N SER A 153 19.13 -21.15 -14.27
CA SER A 153 18.48 -20.42 -15.36
C SER A 153 17.09 -19.90 -15.01
N THR A 154 16.65 -20.00 -13.76
CA THR A 154 15.28 -19.60 -13.36
C THR A 154 15.27 -18.87 -12.03
N LEU A 155 14.74 -17.65 -12.04
CA LEU A 155 14.44 -16.88 -10.85
C LEU A 155 12.93 -16.81 -10.64
N ARG A 156 12.48 -16.93 -9.39
CA ARG A 156 11.07 -16.81 -9.01
C ARG A 156 10.84 -15.54 -8.20
N ILE A 157 9.98 -14.66 -8.67
CA ILE A 157 9.57 -13.44 -7.98
C ILE A 157 8.25 -13.70 -7.27
N THR A 158 8.23 -13.57 -5.94
CA THR A 158 7.07 -13.91 -5.08
C THR A 158 6.42 -12.71 -4.41
N GLU A 159 7.01 -11.51 -4.55
CA GLU A 159 6.47 -10.26 -4.03
C GLU A 159 7.04 -9.08 -4.83
N LEU A 160 6.21 -8.08 -5.15
CA LEU A 160 6.66 -6.83 -5.78
C LEU A 160 6.79 -5.72 -4.73
N PRO A 161 7.70 -4.74 -4.92
CA PRO A 161 7.73 -3.55 -4.09
C PRO A 161 6.37 -2.85 -4.03
N ILE A 162 6.06 -2.23 -2.89
CA ILE A 162 4.83 -1.45 -2.70
C ILE A 162 4.66 -0.44 -3.85
N HIS A 163 3.43 -0.38 -4.39
CA HIS A 163 3.04 0.46 -5.53
C HIS A 163 3.63 0.06 -6.88
N ARG A 164 4.23 -1.13 -6.99
CA ARG A 164 4.40 -1.84 -8.26
C ARG A 164 3.29 -2.87 -8.42
N TRP A 165 2.47 -2.66 -9.45
CA TRP A 165 1.31 -3.50 -9.73
C TRP A 165 1.68 -4.64 -10.67
N THR A 166 1.01 -5.78 -10.51
CA THR A 166 1.33 -7.01 -11.25
C THR A 166 1.33 -6.81 -12.76
N GLN A 167 0.33 -6.10 -13.29
CA GLN A 167 0.22 -5.87 -14.73
C GLN A 167 1.31 -4.92 -15.25
N ASP A 168 1.59 -3.83 -14.53
CA ASP A 168 2.67 -2.89 -14.89
C ASP A 168 4.04 -3.61 -14.87
N TYR A 169 4.23 -4.54 -13.92
CA TYR A 169 5.46 -5.32 -13.82
C TYR A 169 5.58 -6.38 -14.91
N LYS A 170 4.47 -7.01 -15.29
CA LYS A 170 4.40 -7.90 -16.46
C LYS A 170 4.84 -7.17 -17.72
N GLU A 171 4.28 -5.98 -17.99
CA GLU A 171 4.65 -5.17 -19.16
C GLU A 171 6.13 -4.78 -19.13
N PHE A 172 6.67 -4.51 -17.94
CA PHE A 172 8.10 -4.30 -17.75
C PHE A 172 8.92 -5.55 -18.12
N LEU A 173 8.58 -6.74 -17.62
CA LEU A 173 9.27 -7.99 -17.96
C LEU A 173 9.19 -8.28 -19.47
N GLU A 174 8.04 -8.10 -20.10
CA GLU A 174 7.86 -8.23 -21.55
C GLU A 174 8.81 -7.30 -22.31
N SER A 175 8.95 -6.05 -21.86
CA SER A 175 9.79 -5.05 -22.52
C SER A 175 11.28 -5.39 -22.55
N ILE A 176 11.76 -6.16 -21.57
CA ILE A 176 13.17 -6.58 -21.43
C ILE A 176 13.42 -8.05 -21.81
N SER A 177 12.37 -8.77 -22.21
CA SER A 177 12.46 -10.16 -22.65
C SER A 177 12.86 -10.30 -24.12
N SER A 178 13.34 -11.48 -24.49
CA SER A 178 13.72 -11.82 -25.88
C SER A 178 12.53 -11.82 -26.84
N SER A 179 11.29 -11.88 -26.32
CA SER A 179 10.08 -11.74 -27.12
C SER A 179 9.93 -10.34 -27.74
N ASN A 180 10.53 -9.32 -27.13
CA ASN A 180 10.55 -7.96 -27.66
C ASN A 180 11.68 -7.78 -28.68
N LYS A 181 11.30 -7.72 -29.97
CA LYS A 181 12.23 -7.56 -31.10
C LYS A 181 13.02 -6.25 -31.10
N GLU A 182 12.59 -5.26 -30.32
CA GLU A 182 13.30 -3.98 -30.18
C GLU A 182 14.35 -4.00 -29.05
N CYS A 183 14.33 -5.03 -28.19
CA CYS A 183 15.30 -5.18 -27.12
C CYS A 183 16.68 -5.54 -27.70
N LYS A 184 17.66 -4.65 -27.49
CA LYS A 184 19.05 -4.91 -27.84
C LYS A 184 19.72 -5.57 -26.64
N ASP A 185 20.06 -6.84 -26.77
CA ASP A 185 20.70 -7.68 -25.74
C ASP A 185 19.77 -8.05 -24.57
N PRO A 186 18.75 -8.89 -24.81
CA PRO A 186 17.81 -9.29 -23.78
C PRO A 186 18.48 -10.16 -22.70
N PHE A 187 18.34 -9.75 -21.44
CA PHE A 187 18.80 -10.50 -20.27
C PHE A 187 17.85 -11.64 -19.87
N ILE A 188 16.58 -11.54 -20.28
CA ILE A 188 15.53 -12.51 -20.00
C ILE A 188 15.15 -13.20 -21.30
N GLU A 189 15.11 -14.53 -21.31
CA GLU A 189 14.58 -15.31 -22.42
C GLU A 189 13.06 -15.17 -22.50
N ASP A 190 12.37 -15.57 -21.42
CA ASP A 190 10.92 -15.53 -21.29
C ASP A 190 10.51 -15.52 -19.81
N PHE A 191 9.21 -15.44 -19.51
CA PHE A 191 8.69 -15.62 -18.16
C PHE A 191 7.29 -16.22 -18.14
N ASP A 192 6.98 -17.00 -17.10
CA ASP A 192 5.64 -17.46 -16.78
C ASP A 192 5.05 -16.63 -15.64
N MET A 193 3.73 -16.40 -15.68
CA MET A 193 3.00 -15.64 -14.67
C MET A 193 1.89 -16.50 -14.05
N ASN A 194 1.97 -16.74 -12.74
CA ASN A 194 1.03 -17.54 -11.96
C ASN A 194 0.35 -16.72 -10.83
N CYS A 195 0.13 -15.42 -11.07
CA CYS A 195 -0.48 -14.52 -10.08
C CYS A 195 -2.01 -14.69 -10.00
N ASP A 196 -2.57 -14.44 -8.81
CA ASP A 196 -4.02 -14.25 -8.61
C ASP A 196 -4.32 -12.80 -8.14
N ASP A 197 -5.50 -12.55 -7.58
CA ASP A 197 -5.91 -11.20 -7.14
C ASP A 197 -5.16 -10.70 -5.89
N VAL A 198 -4.42 -11.58 -5.19
CA VAL A 198 -3.76 -11.28 -3.90
C VAL A 198 -2.31 -11.77 -3.80
N THR A 199 -1.85 -12.59 -4.74
CA THR A 199 -0.51 -13.17 -4.76
C THR A 199 0.22 -12.86 -6.07
N VAL A 200 1.53 -12.66 -5.94
CA VAL A 200 2.46 -12.46 -7.06
C VAL A 200 3.31 -13.71 -7.20
N GLU A 201 3.40 -14.24 -8.42
CA GLU A 201 4.35 -15.28 -8.78
C GLU A 201 4.76 -15.13 -10.26
N PHE A 202 6.02 -14.78 -10.49
CA PHE A 202 6.65 -14.80 -11.82
C PHE A 202 7.84 -15.75 -11.84
N ASP A 203 7.86 -16.69 -12.79
CA ASP A 203 9.02 -17.51 -13.08
C ASP A 203 9.75 -16.91 -14.28
N VAL A 204 10.93 -16.34 -14.05
CA VAL A 204 11.74 -15.64 -15.05
C VAL A 204 12.86 -16.55 -15.53
N PHE A 205 12.91 -16.80 -16.84
CA PHE A 205 13.92 -17.65 -17.48
C PHE A 205 15.06 -16.79 -18.04
N LEU A 206 16.29 -17.07 -17.63
CA LEU A 206 17.48 -16.31 -18.00
C LEU A 206 18.22 -16.94 -19.17
N THR A 207 18.88 -16.10 -19.97
CA THR A 207 19.78 -16.53 -21.04
C THR A 207 21.01 -17.21 -20.43
N ARG A 208 21.33 -18.42 -20.89
CA ARG A 208 22.56 -19.10 -20.45
C ARG A 208 23.77 -18.36 -21.02
N GLU A 209 24.68 -17.91 -20.16
CA GLU A 209 26.00 -17.46 -20.61
C GLU A 209 26.72 -18.67 -21.24
N LEU A 210 27.14 -18.52 -22.50
CA LEU A 210 28.02 -19.50 -23.15
C LEU A 210 29.43 -19.27 -22.62
N ASP A 211 29.96 -20.24 -21.86
CA ASP A 211 31.37 -20.31 -21.43
C ASP A 211 32.37 -20.20 -22.60
#